data_AF-A0A523VK24-F1
#
_entry.id   AF-A0A523VK24-F1
#
_cell.length_a   1.000
_cell.length_b   1.000
_cell.length_c   1.000
_cell.angle_alpha   90.00
_cell.angle_beta   90.00
_cell.angle_gamma   90.00
#
_symmetry.space_group_name_H-M   'P 1'
#
loop_
_entity.id
_entity.type
_entity.pdbx_description
1 polymer ?
#
loop_
_entity_poly.entity_id
_entity_poly.type
_entity_poly.pdbx_seq_one_letter_code
_entity_poly.pdbx_strand_id
1 'polypeptide(L)'
;QCGSRIADHFARLDFKARTQRKATIAPTVIAVNTDQADLTGLRFIKNDFQHRVLLGLRQTLGHGVGKINELGAQLAKEDGDKVLEAVKVSPQFYETHAFLVVAGTAGGTGSGALPIICRAVKERYISKPVYALAVLPFEHEQTTESRSVYNTATCLKSIYDTVDAVFLADNQRYVKKDASLISNIDTINRMIVEPFYDLMCAGEVTKAKHVGARTIDAGDIIASLEGWTTIGLGRHELPSFRFPWEIRKRTFREKALESFRGTQALDATISDLSLTCSPKDAGKAIYIISGPEKETNMDMVKSVADYVKELAANALIRGGDFPGEKHFIDVTLILSHLSFVPRIKDFYEQATQYAQEHQGQIEETKKRIQSLAELGKDLPTLE
;
A
#
# COMPACT_ATOMS: atom_id res chain seq x y z
N GLN A 1 -9.21 8.55 8.24
CA GLN A 1 -8.46 7.91 9.34
C GLN A 1 -7.41 6.89 8.89
N CYS A 2 -7.77 5.64 8.54
CA CYS A 2 -6.82 4.55 8.27
C CYS A 2 -5.76 4.93 7.22
N GLY A 3 -6.18 5.38 6.04
CA GLY A 3 -5.28 5.82 4.99
C GLY A 3 -4.32 6.94 5.42
N SER A 4 -4.83 7.94 6.14
CA SER A 4 -4.03 9.05 6.67
C SER A 4 -2.92 8.58 7.63
N ARG A 5 -3.23 7.63 8.51
CA ARG A 5 -2.24 7.06 9.45
C ARG A 5 -1.18 6.21 8.75
N ILE A 6 -1.55 5.49 7.69
CA ILE A 6 -0.59 4.72 6.89
C ILE A 6 0.29 5.65 6.04
N ALA A 7 -0.30 6.68 5.43
CA ALA A 7 0.45 7.74 4.75
C ALA A 7 1.44 8.43 5.69
N ASP A 8 1.08 8.63 6.97
CA ASP A 8 1.99 9.17 7.98
C ASP A 8 3.24 8.30 8.18
N HIS A 9 3.09 6.97 8.10
CA HIS A 9 4.22 6.04 8.13
C HIS A 9 5.03 6.04 6.82
N PHE A 10 4.43 6.35 5.67
CA PHE A 10 5.19 6.62 4.44
C PHE A 10 6.06 7.88 4.55
N ALA A 11 5.54 8.95 5.17
CA ALA A 11 6.35 10.15 5.47
C ALA A 11 7.53 9.82 6.41
N ARG A 12 7.30 8.94 7.41
CA ARG A 12 8.38 8.40 8.26
C ARG A 12 9.42 7.60 7.47
N LEU A 13 8.99 6.77 6.51
CA LEU A 13 9.92 6.02 5.65
C LEU A 13 10.75 6.95 4.76
N ASP A 14 10.16 8.00 4.19
CA ASP A 14 10.90 8.98 3.39
C ASP A 14 11.99 9.66 4.22
N PHE A 15 11.68 10.03 5.46
CA PHE A 15 12.69 10.54 6.41
C PHE A 15 13.81 9.52 6.66
N LYS A 16 13.48 8.23 6.84
CA LYS A 16 14.47 7.14 6.98
C LYS A 16 15.36 7.05 5.72
N ALA A 17 14.76 7.06 4.53
CA ALA A 17 15.47 6.95 3.25
C ALA A 17 16.43 8.12 3.01
N ARG A 18 15.99 9.35 3.27
CA ARG A 18 16.85 10.55 3.13
C ARG A 18 18.04 10.49 4.08
N THR A 19 17.80 10.07 5.32
CA THR A 19 18.85 10.01 6.36
C THR A 19 19.86 8.90 6.10
N GLN A 20 19.37 7.70 5.78
CA GLN A 20 20.22 6.50 5.68
C GLN A 20 20.84 6.32 4.30
N ARG A 21 20.10 6.66 3.23
CA ARG A 21 20.45 6.34 1.85
C ARG A 21 20.61 7.56 0.95
N LYS A 22 20.32 8.78 1.45
CA LYS A 22 20.30 10.03 0.65
C LYS A 22 19.38 9.92 -0.59
N ALA A 23 18.29 9.15 -0.45
CA ALA A 23 17.27 8.96 -1.46
C ALA A 23 15.95 9.61 -1.00
N THR A 24 15.13 10.05 -1.95
CA THR A 24 13.78 10.56 -1.70
C THR A 24 12.79 9.60 -2.33
N ILE A 25 11.94 8.97 -1.52
CA ILE A 25 11.02 7.91 -1.97
C ILE A 25 9.55 8.37 -1.96
N ALA A 26 9.22 9.34 -1.12
CA ALA A 26 7.89 9.95 -1.07
C ALA A 26 8.05 11.47 -0.87
N PRO A 27 8.40 12.22 -1.93
CA PRO A 27 8.68 13.65 -1.83
C PRO A 27 7.47 14.47 -1.38
N THR A 28 6.26 13.95 -1.61
CA THR A 28 5.01 14.58 -1.22
C THR A 28 4.10 13.55 -0.59
N VAL A 29 3.66 13.80 0.64
CA VAL A 29 2.70 12.96 1.36
C VAL A 29 1.58 13.84 1.88
N ILE A 30 0.36 13.54 1.47
CA ILE A 30 -0.84 14.32 1.80
C ILE A 30 -1.84 13.41 2.50
N ALA A 31 -2.34 13.87 3.64
CA ALA A 31 -3.46 13.25 4.34
C ALA A 31 -4.75 13.97 3.98
N VAL A 32 -5.76 13.20 3.58
CA VAL A 32 -7.09 13.71 3.25
C VAL A 32 -8.10 13.05 4.19
N ASN A 33 -9.00 13.84 4.78
CA ASN A 33 -10.08 13.31 5.61
C ASN A 33 -11.26 14.28 5.67
N THR A 34 -12.39 13.82 6.21
CA THR A 34 -13.56 14.66 6.55
C THR A 34 -13.68 14.89 8.06
N ASP A 35 -12.82 14.25 8.85
CA ASP A 35 -12.70 14.44 10.29
C ASP A 35 -11.44 15.26 10.61
N GLN A 36 -11.63 16.38 11.31
CA GLN A 36 -10.54 17.30 11.67
C GLN A 36 -9.64 16.74 12.78
N ALA A 37 -10.22 16.08 13.78
CA ALA A 37 -9.47 15.51 14.91
C ALA A 37 -8.47 14.45 14.41
N ASP A 38 -8.91 13.60 13.48
CA ASP A 38 -8.05 12.62 12.83
C ASP A 38 -6.83 13.23 12.14
N LEU A 39 -7.01 14.35 11.42
CA LEU A 39 -5.92 15.03 10.72
C LEU A 39 -4.94 15.66 11.71
N THR A 40 -5.43 16.23 12.82
CA THR A 40 -4.55 16.83 13.84
C THR A 40 -3.65 15.80 14.53
N GLY A 41 -4.13 14.55 14.68
CA GLY A 41 -3.40 13.47 15.35
C GLY A 41 -2.20 12.86 14.60
N LEU A 42 -1.92 13.29 13.36
CA LEU A 42 -0.80 12.79 12.56
C LEU A 42 0.55 13.33 13.06
N ARG A 43 1.61 12.54 12.96
CA ARG A 43 2.92 12.82 13.58
C ARG A 43 3.98 13.28 12.60
N PHE A 44 4.05 12.70 11.40
CA PHE A 44 5.15 12.89 10.46
C PHE A 44 4.78 13.78 9.28
N ILE A 45 3.53 13.72 8.81
CA ILE A 45 2.98 14.63 7.80
C ILE A 45 2.89 16.03 8.41
N LYS A 46 3.35 17.06 7.70
CA LYS A 46 3.37 18.44 8.19
C LYS A 46 1.97 18.91 8.60
N ASN A 47 1.89 19.71 9.66
CA ASN A 47 0.63 20.26 10.16
C ASN A 47 0.27 21.57 9.47
N ASP A 48 -0.04 21.50 8.18
CA ASP A 48 -0.49 22.63 7.38
C ASP A 48 -1.61 22.19 6.40
N PHE A 49 -2.32 23.15 5.83
CA PHE A 49 -3.44 22.90 4.93
C PHE A 49 -3.02 22.35 3.55
N GLN A 50 -1.72 22.36 3.23
CA GLN A 50 -1.19 21.80 1.98
C GLN A 50 -0.92 20.30 2.12
N HIS A 51 -0.64 19.81 3.32
CA HIS A 51 -0.36 18.39 3.57
C HIS A 51 -1.51 17.69 4.32
N ARG A 52 -2.39 18.42 4.99
CA ARG A 52 -3.58 17.88 5.70
C ARG A 52 -4.84 18.56 5.17
N VAL A 53 -5.46 17.92 4.18
CA VAL A 53 -6.63 18.44 3.47
C VAL A 53 -7.92 17.95 4.12
N LEU A 54 -8.73 18.89 4.62
CA LEU A 54 -10.05 18.60 5.15
C LEU A 54 -11.10 18.76 4.04
N LEU A 55 -11.85 17.69 3.78
CA LEU A 55 -12.97 17.67 2.84
C LEU A 55 -14.29 17.89 3.57
N GLY A 56 -15.23 18.56 2.92
CA GLY A 56 -16.62 18.62 3.35
C GLY A 56 -16.83 19.29 4.70
N LEU A 57 -16.02 20.31 5.03
CA LEU A 57 -16.09 21.03 6.30
C LEU A 57 -17.50 21.60 6.56
N ARG A 58 -18.18 22.12 5.53
CA ARG A 58 -19.52 22.70 5.67
C ARG A 58 -20.58 21.63 5.96
N GLN A 59 -20.42 20.44 5.38
CA GLN A 59 -21.40 19.36 5.44
C GLN A 59 -21.23 18.49 6.69
N THR A 60 -19.99 18.30 7.15
CA THR A 60 -19.67 17.40 8.28
C THR A 60 -19.31 18.13 9.56
N LEU A 61 -19.08 19.45 9.50
CA LEU A 61 -18.53 20.26 10.60
C LEU A 61 -17.21 19.69 11.16
N GLY A 62 -16.49 18.89 10.38
CA GLY A 62 -15.25 18.24 10.80
C GLY A 62 -15.43 16.97 11.64
N HIS A 63 -16.63 16.36 11.68
CA HIS A 63 -16.92 15.13 12.42
C HIS A 63 -16.91 13.86 11.57
N GLY A 64 -16.54 13.96 10.29
CA GLY A 64 -16.53 12.83 9.38
C GLY A 64 -17.91 12.43 8.85
N VAL A 65 -17.94 11.33 8.07
CA VAL A 65 -19.17 10.80 7.42
C VAL A 65 -19.62 9.45 7.99
N GLY A 66 -19.02 9.02 9.10
CA GLY A 66 -19.22 7.68 9.65
C GLY A 66 -18.91 6.57 8.64
N LYS A 67 -19.83 5.60 8.53
CA LYS A 67 -19.73 4.44 7.61
C LYS A 67 -20.56 4.61 6.32
N ILE A 68 -20.95 5.85 5.99
CA ILE A 68 -21.72 6.13 4.77
C ILE A 68 -20.72 6.50 3.66
N ASN A 69 -20.32 5.51 2.85
CA ASN A 69 -19.29 5.73 1.83
C ASN A 69 -19.81 6.54 0.63
N GLU A 70 -21.11 6.54 0.38
CA GLU A 70 -21.74 7.36 -0.66
C GLU A 70 -21.57 8.85 -0.37
N LEU A 71 -21.71 9.25 0.90
CA LEU A 71 -21.46 10.62 1.35
C LEU A 71 -19.96 10.96 1.24
N GLY A 72 -19.08 10.03 1.64
CA GLY A 72 -17.63 10.20 1.45
C GLY A 72 -17.24 10.42 -0.02
N ALA A 73 -17.86 9.68 -0.94
CA ALA A 73 -17.64 9.84 -2.37
C ALA A 73 -18.16 11.19 -2.89
N GLN A 74 -19.34 11.64 -2.43
CA GLN A 74 -19.86 12.95 -2.81
C GLN A 74 -18.94 14.08 -2.35
N LEU A 75 -18.52 14.08 -1.07
CA LEU A 75 -17.63 15.13 -0.55
C LEU A 75 -16.28 15.13 -1.28
N ALA A 76 -15.75 13.95 -1.63
CA ALA A 76 -14.54 13.85 -2.45
C ALA A 76 -14.75 14.37 -3.88
N LYS A 77 -15.96 14.30 -4.43
CA LYS A 77 -16.29 14.85 -5.75
C LYS A 77 -16.41 16.37 -5.71
N GLU A 78 -16.96 16.92 -4.63
CA GLU A 78 -17.14 18.36 -4.44
C GLU A 78 -15.82 19.06 -4.11
N ASP A 79 -15.01 18.48 -3.22
CA ASP A 79 -13.78 19.09 -2.69
C ASP A 79 -12.49 18.46 -3.24
N GLY A 80 -12.58 17.52 -4.18
CA GLY A 80 -11.44 16.76 -4.72
C GLY A 80 -10.35 17.63 -5.36
N ASP A 81 -10.73 18.78 -5.93
CA ASP A 81 -9.79 19.73 -6.51
C ASP A 81 -8.77 20.26 -5.49
N LYS A 82 -9.16 20.40 -4.21
CA LYS A 82 -8.24 20.78 -3.12
C LYS A 82 -7.08 19.79 -2.99
N VAL A 83 -7.35 18.51 -3.19
CA VAL A 83 -6.32 17.46 -3.16
C VAL A 83 -5.39 17.59 -4.35
N LEU A 84 -5.93 17.86 -5.56
CA LEU A 84 -5.13 18.05 -6.76
C LEU A 84 -4.25 19.30 -6.71
N GLU A 85 -4.74 20.38 -6.09
CA GLU A 85 -3.97 21.59 -5.83
C GLU A 85 -2.84 21.33 -4.85
N ALA A 86 -3.14 20.67 -3.72
CA ALA A 86 -2.15 20.29 -2.72
C ALA A 86 -1.00 19.46 -3.31
N VAL A 87 -1.30 18.52 -4.21
CA VAL A 87 -0.30 17.71 -4.93
C VAL A 87 0.69 18.56 -5.72
N LYS A 88 0.25 19.67 -6.31
CA LYS A 88 1.08 20.53 -7.18
C LYS A 88 2.01 21.47 -6.42
N VAL A 89 1.75 21.69 -5.13
CA VAL A 89 2.53 22.66 -4.33
C VAL A 89 3.99 22.21 -4.21
N SER A 90 4.24 20.90 -4.22
CA SER A 90 5.59 20.36 -4.07
C SER A 90 6.43 20.56 -5.33
N PRO A 91 7.59 21.24 -5.26
CA PRO A 91 8.48 21.41 -6.41
C PRO A 91 8.96 20.07 -7.00
N GLN A 92 9.08 19.05 -6.14
CA GLN A 92 9.53 17.70 -6.51
C GLN A 92 8.42 16.86 -7.18
N PHE A 93 7.21 17.42 -7.33
CA PHE A 93 6.09 16.73 -7.98
C PHE A 93 6.42 16.27 -9.41
N TYR A 94 7.15 17.07 -10.18
CA TYR A 94 7.47 16.71 -11.56
C TYR A 94 8.40 15.50 -11.65
N GLU A 95 9.23 15.28 -10.63
CA GLU A 95 10.19 14.17 -10.52
C GLU A 95 9.54 12.85 -10.04
N THR A 96 8.26 12.85 -9.65
CA THR A 96 7.61 11.62 -9.17
C THR A 96 7.36 10.62 -10.30
N HIS A 97 7.49 9.33 -9.99
CA HIS A 97 7.26 8.26 -10.98
C HIS A 97 5.80 7.77 -10.99
N ALA A 98 5.09 7.84 -9.87
CA ALA A 98 3.76 7.29 -9.71
C ALA A 98 2.97 8.00 -8.59
N PHE A 99 1.68 7.72 -8.50
CA PHE A 99 0.84 8.05 -7.35
C PHE A 99 0.47 6.78 -6.58
N LEU A 100 0.51 6.85 -5.25
CA LEU A 100 -0.04 5.82 -4.38
C LEU A 100 -1.10 6.44 -3.48
N VAL A 101 -2.37 6.04 -3.65
CA VAL A 101 -3.49 6.52 -2.85
C VAL A 101 -3.90 5.44 -1.85
N VAL A 102 -3.89 5.78 -0.57
CA VAL A 102 -4.08 4.80 0.51
C VAL A 102 -5.40 5.02 1.23
N ALA A 103 -6.21 3.98 1.40
CA ALA A 103 -7.43 4.07 2.19
C ALA A 103 -7.84 2.73 2.81
N GLY A 104 -8.58 2.81 3.93
CA GLY A 104 -9.34 1.67 4.45
C GLY A 104 -10.66 1.52 3.70
N THR A 105 -11.00 0.29 3.31
CA THR A 105 -12.13 0.00 2.42
C THR A 105 -13.48 -0.05 3.15
N ALA A 106 -13.47 -0.25 4.46
CA ALA A 106 -14.68 -0.42 5.27
C ALA A 106 -15.25 0.89 5.84
N GLY A 107 -14.46 1.96 5.92
CA GLY A 107 -14.89 3.26 6.43
C GLY A 107 -15.85 3.98 5.47
N GLY A 108 -16.38 5.15 5.85
CA GLY A 108 -17.14 5.99 4.92
C GLY A 108 -16.24 6.86 4.05
N THR A 109 -15.40 7.71 4.67
CA THR A 109 -14.54 8.66 3.94
C THR A 109 -13.55 7.96 3.02
N GLY A 110 -12.76 7.02 3.55
CA GLY A 110 -11.71 6.34 2.78
C GLY A 110 -12.27 5.52 1.61
N SER A 111 -13.26 4.67 1.90
CA SER A 111 -13.97 3.85 0.92
C SER A 111 -14.58 4.66 -0.21
N GLY A 112 -15.27 5.76 0.13
CA GLY A 112 -15.93 6.62 -0.85
C GLY A 112 -14.98 7.50 -1.63
N ALA A 113 -13.97 8.09 -0.97
CA ALA A 113 -13.05 9.03 -1.59
C ALA A 113 -12.00 8.36 -2.48
N LEU A 114 -11.53 7.15 -2.13
CA LEU A 114 -10.46 6.45 -2.85
C LEU A 114 -10.70 6.39 -4.38
N PRO A 115 -11.83 5.84 -4.89
CA PRO A 115 -12.07 5.79 -6.34
C PRO A 115 -12.24 7.17 -6.97
N ILE A 116 -12.78 8.15 -6.25
CA ILE A 116 -13.01 9.50 -6.77
C ILE A 116 -11.70 10.25 -6.94
N ILE A 117 -10.83 10.22 -5.92
CA ILE A 117 -9.52 10.86 -5.96
C ILE A 117 -8.62 10.17 -6.97
N CYS A 118 -8.58 8.84 -7.02
CA CYS A 118 -7.78 8.12 -8.03
C CYS A 118 -8.19 8.47 -9.46
N ARG A 119 -9.50 8.57 -9.72
CA ARG A 119 -10.01 8.99 -11.04
C ARG A 119 -9.56 10.40 -11.39
N ALA A 120 -9.76 11.35 -10.48
CA ALA A 120 -9.38 12.74 -10.68
C ALA A 120 -7.86 12.89 -10.94
N VAL A 121 -7.03 12.14 -10.21
CA VAL A 121 -5.58 12.10 -10.42
C VAL A 121 -5.24 11.51 -11.80
N LYS A 122 -5.86 10.39 -12.20
CA LYS A 122 -5.62 9.73 -13.48
C LYS A 122 -6.03 10.59 -14.68
N GLU A 123 -7.17 11.27 -14.57
CA GLU A 123 -7.64 12.24 -15.58
C GLU A 123 -6.69 13.43 -15.71
N ARG A 124 -6.09 13.89 -14.61
CA ARG A 124 -5.19 15.06 -14.60
C ARG A 124 -3.76 14.73 -15.00
N TYR A 125 -3.28 13.54 -14.70
CA TYR A 125 -1.87 13.13 -14.84
C TYR A 125 -1.72 11.81 -15.60
N ILE A 126 -2.17 11.80 -16.85
CA ILE A 126 -2.26 10.60 -17.71
C ILE A 126 -0.92 9.85 -17.86
N SER A 127 0.20 10.56 -17.76
CA SER A 127 1.54 9.97 -17.95
C SER A 127 2.11 9.28 -16.71
N LYS A 128 1.46 9.38 -15.55
CA LYS A 128 1.95 8.79 -14.29
C LYS A 128 0.98 7.69 -13.84
N PRO A 129 1.45 6.46 -13.60
CA PRO A 129 0.60 5.40 -13.09
C PRO A 129 0.02 5.77 -11.71
N VAL A 130 -1.20 5.34 -11.48
CA VAL A 130 -1.92 5.51 -10.22
C VAL A 130 -2.12 4.14 -9.61
N TYR A 131 -1.65 3.98 -8.38
CA TYR A 131 -1.82 2.78 -7.57
C TYR A 131 -2.72 3.09 -6.37
N ALA A 132 -3.46 2.09 -5.93
CA ALA A 132 -4.20 2.14 -4.67
C ALA A 132 -3.60 1.16 -3.66
N LEU A 133 -3.54 1.55 -2.40
CA LEU A 133 -3.34 0.63 -1.27
C LEU A 133 -4.65 0.55 -0.48
N ALA A 134 -5.36 -0.55 -0.67
CA ALA A 134 -6.66 -0.83 -0.09
C ALA A 134 -6.50 -1.74 1.14
N VAL A 135 -6.80 -1.18 2.30
CA VAL A 135 -6.73 -1.90 3.59
C VAL A 135 -8.09 -2.51 3.91
N LEU A 136 -8.13 -3.83 3.94
CA LEU A 136 -9.32 -4.62 4.22
C LEU A 136 -9.62 -4.63 5.73
N PRO A 137 -10.90 -4.68 6.14
CA PRO A 137 -11.29 -4.62 7.55
C PRO A 137 -10.89 -5.86 8.34
N PHE A 138 -10.82 -5.72 9.67
CA PHE A 138 -10.71 -6.87 10.56
C PHE A 138 -11.97 -7.74 10.50
N GLU A 139 -11.85 -9.02 10.86
CA GLU A 139 -12.98 -9.96 10.84
C GLU A 139 -14.08 -9.57 11.85
N HIS A 140 -13.71 -9.01 13.01
CA HIS A 140 -14.69 -8.51 13.99
C HIS A 140 -15.47 -7.29 13.51
N GLU A 141 -14.88 -6.43 12.68
CA GLU A 141 -15.60 -5.30 12.06
C GLU A 141 -16.62 -5.79 11.04
N GLN A 142 -16.33 -6.91 10.37
CA GLN A 142 -17.23 -7.53 9.39
C GLN A 142 -18.46 -8.13 10.06
N THR A 143 -18.28 -8.79 11.22
CA THR A 143 -19.37 -9.42 11.97
C THR A 143 -20.21 -8.42 12.75
N THR A 144 -19.60 -7.36 13.28
CA THR A 144 -20.29 -6.35 14.09
C THR A 144 -21.05 -5.33 13.23
N GLU A 145 -20.50 -4.98 12.06
CA GLU A 145 -21.04 -3.93 11.20
C GLU A 145 -21.19 -4.42 9.76
N SER A 146 -22.38 -4.91 9.40
CA SER A 146 -22.68 -5.40 8.04
C SER A 146 -22.40 -4.38 6.94
N ARG A 147 -22.54 -3.07 7.22
CA ARG A 147 -22.20 -1.99 6.29
C ARG A 147 -20.70 -1.94 5.93
N SER A 148 -19.81 -2.41 6.81
CA SER A 148 -18.36 -2.46 6.53
C SER A 148 -18.01 -3.39 5.37
N VAL A 149 -18.74 -4.50 5.26
CA VAL A 149 -18.61 -5.46 4.15
C VAL A 149 -19.11 -4.84 2.84
N TYR A 150 -20.27 -4.20 2.87
CA TYR A 150 -20.82 -3.47 1.71
C TYR A 150 -19.90 -2.34 1.22
N ASN A 151 -19.39 -1.52 2.15
CA ASN A 151 -18.44 -0.45 1.83
C ASN A 151 -17.16 -1.00 1.19
N THR A 152 -16.67 -2.13 1.70
CA THR A 152 -15.46 -2.76 1.17
C THR A 152 -15.68 -3.25 -0.25
N ALA A 153 -16.77 -4.00 -0.50
CA ALA A 153 -17.08 -4.51 -1.83
C ALA A 153 -17.29 -3.40 -2.86
N THR A 154 -18.06 -2.36 -2.50
CA THR A 154 -18.32 -1.22 -3.40
C THR A 154 -17.07 -0.41 -3.69
N CYS A 155 -16.19 -0.20 -2.70
CA CYS A 155 -14.88 0.42 -2.88
C CYS A 155 -13.99 -0.40 -3.82
N LEU A 156 -13.81 -1.70 -3.55
CA LEU A 156 -12.96 -2.59 -4.32
C LEU A 156 -13.41 -2.68 -5.78
N LYS A 157 -14.72 -2.82 -6.00
CA LYS A 157 -15.29 -2.80 -7.36
C LYS A 157 -15.01 -1.49 -8.08
N SER A 158 -15.19 -0.36 -7.40
CA SER A 158 -15.03 0.97 -8.01
C SER A 158 -13.58 1.31 -8.32
N ILE A 159 -12.64 0.87 -7.47
CA ILE A 159 -11.22 1.20 -7.61
C ILE A 159 -10.53 0.34 -8.67
N TYR A 160 -10.91 -0.93 -8.82
CA TYR A 160 -10.25 -1.87 -9.73
C TYR A 160 -10.17 -1.37 -11.18
N ASP A 161 -11.27 -0.80 -11.70
CA ASP A 161 -11.32 -0.27 -13.07
C ASP A 161 -10.70 1.15 -13.19
N THR A 162 -10.35 1.77 -12.06
CA THR A 162 -9.88 3.16 -12.02
C THR A 162 -8.35 3.24 -11.99
N VAL A 163 -7.66 2.35 -11.27
CA VAL A 163 -6.21 2.42 -11.06
C VAL A 163 -5.46 1.35 -11.84
N ASP A 164 -4.14 1.51 -11.97
CA ASP A 164 -3.30 0.54 -12.70
C ASP A 164 -3.01 -0.70 -11.84
N ALA A 165 -2.86 -0.53 -10.53
CA ALA A 165 -2.75 -1.65 -9.58
C ALA A 165 -3.39 -1.31 -8.22
N VAL A 166 -3.92 -2.34 -7.56
CA VAL A 166 -4.48 -2.27 -6.21
C VAL A 166 -3.70 -3.20 -5.29
N PHE A 167 -2.83 -2.63 -4.46
CA PHE A 167 -2.22 -3.32 -3.34
C PHE A 167 -3.28 -3.61 -2.27
N LEU A 168 -3.34 -4.85 -1.81
CA LEU A 168 -4.29 -5.29 -0.80
C LEU A 168 -3.55 -5.59 0.50
N ALA A 169 -4.00 -4.99 1.59
CA ALA A 169 -3.51 -5.27 2.94
C ALA A 169 -4.66 -5.78 3.80
N ASP A 170 -4.61 -7.06 4.20
CA ASP A 170 -5.61 -7.67 5.06
C ASP A 170 -5.24 -7.46 6.53
N ASN A 171 -5.94 -6.55 7.20
CA ASN A 171 -5.77 -6.29 8.63
C ASN A 171 -5.86 -7.57 9.48
N GLN A 172 -6.71 -8.52 9.10
CA GLN A 172 -6.87 -9.76 9.84
C GLN A 172 -5.60 -10.63 9.83
N ARG A 173 -4.77 -10.51 8.79
CA ARG A 173 -3.52 -11.27 8.66
C ARG A 173 -2.46 -10.81 9.67
N TYR A 174 -2.39 -9.52 9.95
CA TYR A 174 -1.45 -8.98 10.94
C TYR A 174 -1.83 -9.32 12.38
N VAL A 175 -3.14 -9.42 12.68
CA VAL A 175 -3.63 -9.85 14.00
C VAL A 175 -3.43 -11.34 14.25
N LYS A 176 -3.59 -12.19 13.22
CA LYS A 176 -3.37 -13.64 13.36
C LYS A 176 -1.92 -14.00 13.72
N LYS A 177 -0.97 -13.13 13.39
CA LYS A 177 0.45 -13.31 13.71
C LYS A 177 0.75 -13.06 15.19
N ASP A 178 0.11 -12.06 15.78
CA ASP A 178 0.28 -11.70 17.18
C ASP A 178 -1.00 -11.04 17.70
N ALA A 179 -1.71 -11.76 18.57
CA ALA A 179 -2.97 -11.29 19.16
C ALA A 179 -2.79 -10.00 20.00
N SER A 180 -1.57 -9.71 20.47
CA SER A 180 -1.28 -8.44 21.16
C SER A 180 -1.38 -7.22 20.24
N LEU A 181 -1.33 -7.43 18.92
CA LEU A 181 -1.43 -6.36 17.91
C LEU A 181 -2.87 -5.91 17.64
N ILE A 182 -3.89 -6.60 18.18
CA ILE A 182 -5.30 -6.20 18.05
C ILE A 182 -5.51 -4.75 18.51
N SER A 183 -4.82 -4.34 19.58
CA SER A 183 -4.87 -2.97 20.10
C SER A 183 -3.77 -2.05 19.55
N ASN A 184 -2.81 -2.59 18.77
CA ASN A 184 -1.63 -1.87 18.30
C ASN A 184 -1.68 -1.58 16.79
N ILE A 185 -2.69 -0.79 16.40
CA ILE A 185 -2.89 -0.33 15.02
C ILE A 185 -1.66 0.39 14.46
N ASP A 186 -0.89 1.09 15.30
CA ASP A 186 0.35 1.75 14.84
C ASP A 186 1.38 0.74 14.33
N THR A 187 1.55 -0.39 15.03
CA THR A 187 2.46 -1.46 14.59
C THR A 187 1.95 -2.14 13.33
N ILE A 188 0.65 -2.37 13.20
CA ILE A 188 0.06 -2.89 11.96
C ILE A 188 0.34 -1.96 10.78
N ASN A 189 0.10 -0.65 10.95
CA ASN A 189 0.38 0.34 9.91
C ASN A 189 1.86 0.34 9.50
N ARG A 190 2.78 0.17 10.46
CA ARG A 190 4.22 0.05 10.17
C ARG A 190 4.53 -1.19 9.33
N MET A 191 3.99 -2.34 9.71
CA MET A 191 4.19 -3.60 8.97
C MET A 191 3.59 -3.56 7.56
N ILE A 192 2.50 -2.81 7.33
CA ILE A 192 1.94 -2.59 5.99
C ILE A 192 2.90 -1.80 5.10
N VAL A 193 3.58 -0.81 5.67
CA VAL A 193 4.40 0.17 4.92
C VAL A 193 5.85 -0.29 4.74
N GLU A 194 6.39 -1.05 5.69
CA GLU A 194 7.78 -1.53 5.67
C GLU A 194 8.22 -2.26 4.38
N PRO A 195 7.41 -3.16 3.78
CA PRO A 195 7.77 -3.82 2.52
C PRO A 195 8.01 -2.89 1.34
N PHE A 196 7.45 -1.67 1.36
CA PHE A 196 7.66 -0.69 0.29
C PHE A 196 9.02 0.00 0.37
N TYR A 197 9.74 -0.07 1.51
CA TYR A 197 10.97 0.70 1.72
C TYR A 197 12.06 0.34 0.70
N ASP A 198 12.44 -0.93 0.63
CA ASP A 198 13.49 -1.37 -0.28
C ASP A 198 13.04 -1.34 -1.74
N LEU A 199 11.74 -1.57 -2.01
CA LEU A 199 11.15 -1.39 -3.34
C LEU A 199 11.34 0.04 -3.87
N MET A 200 10.93 1.04 -3.09
CA MET A 200 11.02 2.44 -3.51
C MET A 200 12.47 2.92 -3.52
N CYS A 201 13.30 2.45 -2.58
CA CYS A 201 14.73 2.81 -2.59
C CYS A 201 15.47 2.19 -3.79
N ALA A 202 15.14 0.96 -4.20
CA ALA A 202 15.75 0.32 -5.35
C ALA A 202 15.53 1.12 -6.64
N GLY A 203 14.34 1.72 -6.81
CA GLY A 203 14.03 2.56 -7.98
C GLY A 203 14.81 3.89 -8.04
N GLU A 204 15.35 4.38 -6.92
CA GLU A 204 15.98 5.71 -6.83
C GLU A 204 17.53 5.67 -6.83
N VAL A 205 18.14 4.54 -6.45
CA VAL A 205 19.60 4.44 -6.34
C VAL A 205 20.23 4.16 -7.71
N THR A 206 20.57 5.22 -8.42
CA THR A 206 21.21 5.17 -9.76
C THR A 206 22.75 5.28 -9.74
N LYS A 207 23.38 5.38 -8.56
CA LYS A 207 24.84 5.59 -8.46
C LYS A 207 25.64 4.28 -8.61
N ALA A 208 26.54 4.25 -9.59
CA ALA A 208 27.47 3.17 -9.96
C ALA A 208 28.28 2.50 -8.82
N LYS A 209 28.35 3.09 -7.61
CA LYS A 209 29.05 2.51 -6.45
C LYS A 209 28.25 1.49 -5.63
N HIS A 210 26.94 1.35 -5.91
CA HIS A 210 26.00 0.52 -5.14
C HIS A 210 25.08 -0.29 -6.08
N VAL A 211 25.54 -0.55 -7.30
CA VAL A 211 24.75 -1.28 -8.28
C VAL A 211 24.86 -2.76 -7.94
N GLY A 212 23.74 -3.34 -7.53
CA GLY A 212 23.59 -4.77 -7.39
C GLY A 212 23.93 -5.48 -8.70
N ALA A 213 24.16 -6.77 -8.65
CA ALA A 213 24.54 -7.54 -9.83
C ALA A 213 23.44 -7.54 -10.92
N ARG A 214 22.17 -7.32 -10.54
CA ARG A 214 21.03 -7.01 -11.41
C ARG A 214 20.07 -6.09 -10.65
N THR A 215 19.99 -4.81 -10.98
CA THR A 215 19.12 -3.86 -10.27
C THR A 215 17.79 -3.64 -11.02
N ILE A 216 16.69 -3.61 -10.28
CA ILE A 216 15.35 -3.24 -10.79
C ILE A 216 15.26 -1.71 -10.82
N ASP A 217 14.90 -1.15 -11.97
CA ASP A 217 14.63 0.29 -12.10
C ASP A 217 13.14 0.61 -11.91
N ALA A 218 12.80 1.90 -11.90
CA ALA A 218 11.41 2.35 -11.78
C ALA A 218 10.53 1.85 -12.94
N GLY A 219 11.08 1.69 -14.16
CA GLY A 219 10.36 1.21 -15.33
C GLY A 219 9.93 -0.25 -15.18
N ASP A 220 10.81 -1.09 -14.66
CA ASP A 220 10.56 -2.50 -14.35
C ASP A 220 9.49 -2.66 -13.27
N ILE A 221 9.46 -1.79 -12.27
CA ILE A 221 8.40 -1.76 -11.24
C ILE A 221 7.07 -1.39 -11.91
N ILE A 222 7.04 -0.28 -12.65
CA ILE A 222 5.82 0.22 -13.29
C ILE A 222 5.23 -0.81 -14.25
N ALA A 223 6.05 -1.46 -15.07
CA ALA A 223 5.59 -2.47 -16.03
C ALA A 223 5.12 -3.79 -15.37
N SER A 224 5.47 -4.01 -14.10
CA SER A 224 5.15 -5.22 -13.35
C SER A 224 3.90 -5.11 -12.48
N LEU A 225 3.49 -3.88 -12.12
CA LEU A 225 2.34 -3.63 -11.26
C LEU A 225 1.06 -3.48 -12.08
N GLU A 226 0.14 -4.43 -11.90
CA GLU A 226 -1.14 -4.45 -12.60
C GLU A 226 -2.24 -5.15 -11.77
N GLY A 227 -3.44 -4.60 -11.73
CA GLY A 227 -4.60 -5.25 -11.10
C GLY A 227 -4.38 -5.58 -9.62
N TRP A 228 -4.97 -6.68 -9.14
CA TRP A 228 -4.84 -7.11 -7.74
C TRP A 228 -3.40 -7.48 -7.41
N THR A 229 -2.86 -6.85 -6.37
CA THR A 229 -1.46 -6.96 -5.99
C THR A 229 -1.30 -7.19 -4.49
N THR A 230 -0.36 -8.03 -4.12
CA THR A 230 0.08 -8.25 -2.73
C THR A 230 1.58 -8.02 -2.63
N ILE A 231 2.05 -7.64 -1.45
CA ILE A 231 3.47 -7.41 -1.17
C ILE A 231 3.83 -8.05 0.17
N GLY A 232 5.01 -8.66 0.25
CA GLY A 232 5.55 -9.22 1.49
C GLY A 232 7.00 -8.85 1.67
N LEU A 233 7.46 -8.92 2.91
CA LEU A 233 8.86 -8.77 3.29
C LEU A 233 9.22 -9.90 4.27
N GLY A 234 10.25 -10.67 3.94
CA GLY A 234 10.84 -11.66 4.83
C GLY A 234 12.29 -11.32 5.11
N ARG A 235 12.74 -11.61 6.33
CA ARG A 235 14.05 -11.23 6.84
C ARG A 235 14.77 -12.43 7.43
N HIS A 236 16.04 -12.56 7.08
CA HIS A 236 16.96 -13.52 7.69
C HIS A 236 18.10 -12.78 8.40
N GLU A 237 18.29 -13.03 9.69
CA GLU A 237 19.34 -12.38 10.48
C GLU A 237 20.73 -12.95 10.16
N LEU A 238 21.70 -12.05 10.02
CA LEU A 238 23.10 -12.41 9.84
C LEU A 238 23.82 -12.34 11.20
N PRO A 239 24.78 -13.24 11.47
CA PRO A 239 25.55 -13.19 12.70
C PRO A 239 26.33 -11.88 12.81
N SER A 240 26.19 -11.21 13.96
CA SER A 240 26.76 -9.87 14.24
C SER A 240 28.29 -9.83 14.31
N PHE A 241 28.95 -10.98 14.51
CA PHE A 241 30.40 -11.09 14.64
C PHE A 241 30.90 -12.27 13.81
N ARG A 242 31.89 -12.01 12.93
CA ARG A 242 32.72 -13.05 12.32
C ARG A 242 34.14 -12.83 12.73
N PHE A 243 34.79 -13.88 13.21
CA PHE A 243 36.18 -13.75 13.60
C PHE A 243 37.09 -13.71 12.36
N PRO A 244 38.21 -12.95 12.38
CA PRO A 244 39.11 -12.81 11.23
C PRO A 244 39.61 -14.12 10.60
N TRP A 245 39.64 -15.21 11.37
CA TRP A 245 40.05 -16.54 10.88
C TRP A 245 38.95 -17.30 10.13
N GLU A 246 37.67 -16.98 10.35
CA GLU A 246 36.53 -17.56 9.61
C GLU A 246 36.40 -16.94 8.21
N ILE A 247 36.79 -15.66 8.07
CA ILE A 247 36.74 -14.91 6.80
C ILE A 247 37.68 -15.53 5.73
N ARG A 248 38.67 -16.33 6.15
CA ARG A 248 39.71 -16.89 5.27
C ARG A 248 39.39 -18.25 4.65
N LYS A 249 38.33 -18.96 5.07
CA LYS A 249 38.02 -20.31 4.57
C LYS A 249 36.61 -20.38 4.00
N ARG A 250 36.40 -19.97 2.74
CA ARG A 250 35.14 -20.23 2.02
C ARG A 250 35.07 -21.70 1.59
N THR A 251 34.72 -22.58 2.52
CA THR A 251 34.50 -24.00 2.25
C THR A 251 33.28 -24.17 1.32
N PHE A 252 33.23 -25.21 0.48
CA PHE A 252 32.07 -25.47 -0.41
C PHE A 252 30.73 -25.48 0.34
N ARG A 253 30.72 -26.05 1.55
CA ARG A 253 29.56 -26.06 2.46
C ARG A 253 29.07 -24.67 2.86
N GLU A 254 29.98 -23.71 3.06
CA GLU A 254 29.60 -22.36 3.46
C GLU A 254 28.98 -21.58 2.31
N LYS A 255 29.48 -21.76 1.07
CA LYS A 255 28.84 -21.19 -0.13
C LYS A 255 27.42 -21.72 -0.33
N ALA A 256 27.20 -23.02 -0.11
CA ALA A 256 25.86 -23.60 -0.18
C ALA A 256 24.92 -23.02 0.89
N LEU A 257 25.44 -22.76 2.10
CA LEU A 257 24.68 -22.14 3.19
C LEU A 257 24.32 -20.67 2.89
N GLU A 258 25.19 -19.93 2.20
CA GLU A 258 24.94 -18.54 1.77
C GLU A 258 23.72 -18.47 0.85
N SER A 259 23.63 -19.33 -0.18
CA SER A 259 22.48 -19.35 -1.10
C SER A 259 21.16 -19.67 -0.38
N PHE A 260 21.20 -20.48 0.67
CA PHE A 260 20.01 -20.89 1.42
C PHE A 260 19.40 -19.77 2.27
N ARG A 261 20.17 -18.73 2.63
CA ARG A 261 19.64 -17.60 3.41
C ARG A 261 18.59 -16.82 2.62
N GLY A 262 18.81 -16.64 1.32
CA GLY A 262 17.85 -15.98 0.44
C GLY A 262 16.54 -16.76 0.32
N THR A 263 16.62 -18.09 0.18
CA THR A 263 15.41 -18.93 0.12
C THR A 263 14.66 -18.98 1.44
N GLN A 264 15.36 -19.00 2.58
CA GLN A 264 14.72 -18.88 3.91
C GLN A 264 14.02 -17.54 4.10
N ALA A 265 14.65 -16.43 3.69
CA ALA A 265 14.00 -15.12 3.70
C ALA A 265 12.78 -15.10 2.77
N LEU A 266 12.83 -15.76 1.61
CA LEU A 266 11.69 -15.90 0.70
C LEU A 266 10.55 -16.72 1.33
N ASP A 267 10.83 -17.82 2.03
CA ASP A 267 9.81 -18.59 2.75
C ASP A 267 9.08 -17.74 3.81
N ALA A 268 9.85 -16.95 4.56
CA ALA A 268 9.29 -15.97 5.49
C ALA A 268 8.44 -14.93 4.75
N THR A 269 8.90 -14.46 3.58
CA THR A 269 8.19 -13.46 2.76
C THR A 269 6.82 -13.96 2.31
N ILE A 270 6.72 -15.21 1.85
CA ILE A 270 5.46 -15.83 1.40
C ILE A 270 4.47 -15.95 2.57
N SER A 271 4.99 -16.30 3.74
CA SER A 271 4.22 -16.32 4.99
C SER A 271 3.78 -14.91 5.40
N ASP A 272 4.53 -13.89 5.00
CA ASP A 272 4.35 -12.50 5.41
C ASP A 272 3.74 -11.56 4.36
N LEU A 273 3.22 -12.10 3.25
CA LEU A 273 2.45 -11.33 2.27
C LEU A 273 1.32 -10.52 2.94
N SER A 274 1.02 -9.34 2.40
CA SER A 274 -0.02 -8.43 2.91
C SER A 274 -1.43 -8.99 2.73
N LEU A 275 -1.59 -10.00 1.87
CA LEU A 275 -2.82 -10.73 1.60
C LEU A 275 -2.52 -12.23 1.45
N THR A 276 -3.44 -13.07 1.93
CA THR A 276 -3.42 -14.51 1.63
C THR A 276 -3.79 -14.76 0.18
N CYS A 277 -2.85 -15.30 -0.61
CA CYS A 277 -3.09 -15.71 -1.99
C CYS A 277 -2.24 -16.94 -2.35
N SER A 278 -2.57 -17.55 -3.48
CA SER A 278 -1.72 -18.55 -4.13
C SER A 278 -0.77 -17.84 -5.10
N PRO A 279 0.56 -18.00 -4.99
CA PRO A 279 1.49 -17.43 -5.96
C PRO A 279 1.27 -17.88 -7.41
N LYS A 280 0.62 -19.03 -7.62
CA LYS A 280 0.25 -19.55 -8.95
C LYS A 280 -0.79 -18.69 -9.67
N ASP A 281 -1.57 -17.92 -8.92
CA ASP A 281 -2.62 -17.06 -9.47
C ASP A 281 -2.06 -15.74 -10.02
N ALA A 282 -0.78 -15.45 -9.77
CA ALA A 282 -0.12 -14.22 -10.19
C ALA A 282 0.30 -14.27 -11.66
N GLY A 283 -0.05 -13.25 -12.44
CA GLY A 283 0.45 -13.05 -13.79
C GLY A 283 1.81 -12.35 -13.85
N LYS A 284 2.20 -11.64 -12.79
CA LYS A 284 3.47 -10.91 -12.70
C LYS A 284 4.06 -11.03 -11.29
N ALA A 285 5.37 -11.11 -11.19
CA ALA A 285 6.06 -11.16 -9.90
C ALA A 285 7.34 -10.31 -9.92
N ILE A 286 7.57 -9.59 -8.82
CA ILE A 286 8.82 -8.85 -8.59
C ILE A 286 9.44 -9.38 -7.31
N TYR A 287 10.73 -9.69 -7.32
CA TYR A 287 11.48 -9.92 -6.09
C TYR A 287 12.67 -8.97 -5.96
N ILE A 288 12.95 -8.51 -4.75
CA ILE A 288 14.13 -7.69 -4.43
C ILE A 288 14.85 -8.35 -3.26
N ILE A 289 16.12 -8.67 -3.44
CA ILE A 289 17.00 -9.17 -2.38
C ILE A 289 17.82 -8.00 -1.86
N SER A 290 17.67 -7.68 -0.58
CA SER A 290 18.34 -6.57 0.08
C SER A 290 19.29 -7.09 1.15
N GLY A 291 20.59 -6.78 1.03
CA GLY A 291 21.58 -7.27 1.98
C GLY A 291 22.97 -6.65 1.83
N PRO A 292 23.92 -6.93 2.73
CA PRO A 292 25.28 -6.42 2.62
C PRO A 292 25.95 -6.95 1.35
N GLU A 293 26.65 -6.09 0.62
CA GLU A 293 27.33 -6.45 -0.66
C GLU A 293 28.27 -7.67 -0.55
N LYS A 294 28.82 -7.93 0.64
CA LYS A 294 29.72 -9.08 0.89
C LYS A 294 28.98 -10.41 1.03
N GLU A 295 27.68 -10.37 1.29
CA GLU A 295 26.82 -11.51 1.58
C GLU A 295 25.87 -11.83 0.41
N THR A 296 25.46 -10.81 -0.35
CA THR A 296 24.63 -11.00 -1.53
C THR A 296 25.50 -11.45 -2.70
N ASN A 297 25.29 -12.69 -3.17
CA ASN A 297 26.04 -13.28 -4.27
C ASN A 297 25.09 -13.77 -5.39
N MET A 298 25.63 -14.00 -6.59
CA MET A 298 24.83 -14.43 -7.75
C MET A 298 24.15 -15.78 -7.56
N ASP A 299 24.74 -16.69 -6.78
CA ASP A 299 24.15 -18.01 -6.52
C ASP A 299 22.87 -17.88 -5.68
N MET A 300 22.85 -16.97 -4.70
CA MET A 300 21.67 -16.62 -3.91
C MET A 300 20.60 -15.97 -4.79
N VAL A 301 20.98 -14.98 -5.62
CA VAL A 301 20.05 -14.31 -6.54
C VAL A 301 19.39 -15.32 -7.47
N LYS A 302 20.18 -16.24 -8.03
CA LYS A 302 19.67 -17.31 -8.89
C LYS A 302 18.77 -18.28 -8.13
N SER A 303 19.16 -18.71 -6.94
CA SER A 303 18.36 -19.63 -6.12
C SER A 303 16.99 -19.04 -5.76
N VAL A 304 16.94 -17.76 -5.41
CA VAL A 304 15.67 -17.06 -5.13
C VAL A 304 14.86 -16.91 -6.43
N ALA A 305 15.49 -16.56 -7.56
CA ALA A 305 14.81 -16.44 -8.84
C ALA A 305 14.15 -17.75 -9.28
N ASP A 306 14.90 -18.86 -9.19
CA ASP A 306 14.43 -20.20 -9.54
C ASP A 306 13.28 -20.61 -8.61
N TYR A 307 13.38 -20.32 -7.30
CA TYR A 307 12.30 -20.63 -6.35
C TYR A 307 11.03 -19.79 -6.62
N VAL A 308 11.15 -18.48 -6.90
CA VAL A 308 10.00 -17.65 -7.31
C VAL A 308 9.36 -18.20 -8.59
N LYS A 309 10.17 -18.70 -9.53
CA LYS A 309 9.69 -19.31 -10.78
C LYS A 309 8.96 -20.63 -10.55
N GLU A 310 9.37 -21.43 -9.58
CA GLU A 310 8.64 -22.64 -9.18
C GLU A 310 7.28 -22.30 -8.54
N LEU A 311 7.24 -21.27 -7.70
CA LEU A 311 6.03 -20.84 -7.00
C LEU A 311 5.00 -20.18 -7.93
N ALA A 312 5.46 -19.31 -8.81
CA ALA A 312 4.66 -18.50 -9.72
C ALA A 312 5.02 -18.83 -11.18
N ALA A 313 4.86 -20.09 -11.57
CA ALA A 313 5.29 -20.61 -12.89
C ALA A 313 4.68 -19.89 -14.11
N ASN A 314 3.50 -19.27 -13.94
CA ASN A 314 2.81 -18.53 -14.99
C ASN A 314 3.15 -17.03 -15.00
N ALA A 315 3.91 -16.55 -14.01
CA ALA A 315 4.18 -15.14 -13.85
C ALA A 315 5.34 -14.67 -14.72
N LEU A 316 5.24 -13.46 -15.28
CA LEU A 316 6.40 -12.72 -15.75
C LEU A 316 7.20 -12.26 -14.53
N ILE A 317 8.40 -12.82 -14.34
CA ILE A 317 9.24 -12.55 -13.17
C ILE A 317 10.29 -11.50 -13.52
N ARG A 318 10.28 -10.41 -12.77
CA ARG A 318 11.36 -9.43 -12.70
C ARG A 318 12.00 -9.50 -11.32
N GLY A 319 13.29 -9.25 -11.25
CA GLY A 319 14.04 -9.58 -10.06
C GLY A 319 15.42 -8.97 -10.03
N GLY A 320 15.84 -8.60 -8.83
CA GLY A 320 17.14 -7.99 -8.65
C GLY A 320 17.61 -7.99 -7.21
N ASP A 321 18.85 -7.54 -7.04
CA ASP A 321 19.46 -7.28 -5.76
C ASP A 321 19.68 -5.78 -5.54
N PHE A 322 19.61 -5.41 -4.27
CA PHE A 322 19.73 -4.05 -3.79
C PHE A 322 20.60 -4.04 -2.52
N PRO A 323 21.50 -3.06 -2.33
CA PRO A 323 22.26 -3.01 -1.08
C PRO A 323 21.35 -2.78 0.13
N GLY A 324 21.50 -3.60 1.16
CA GLY A 324 20.65 -3.64 2.34
C GLY A 324 21.34 -3.29 3.65
N GLU A 325 20.64 -3.53 4.77
CA GLU A 325 21.17 -3.35 6.11
C GLU A 325 22.31 -4.36 6.42
N LYS A 326 23.27 -3.98 7.29
CA LYS A 326 24.49 -4.78 7.53
C LYS A 326 24.25 -6.17 8.14
N HIS A 327 23.13 -6.35 8.83
CA HIS A 327 22.87 -7.51 9.69
C HIS A 327 21.72 -8.38 9.20
N PHE A 328 21.20 -8.14 8.01
CA PHE A 328 20.01 -8.84 7.51
C PHE A 328 20.14 -9.14 6.02
N ILE A 329 19.56 -10.27 5.61
CA ILE A 329 19.17 -10.51 4.22
C ILE A 329 17.65 -10.42 4.18
N ASP A 330 17.16 -9.41 3.49
CA ASP A 330 15.75 -9.14 3.31
C ASP A 330 15.35 -9.58 1.89
N VAL A 331 14.18 -10.21 1.76
CA VAL A 331 13.55 -10.50 0.48
C VAL A 331 12.20 -9.83 0.46
N THR A 332 11.99 -8.92 -0.47
CA THR A 332 10.68 -8.36 -0.77
C THR A 332 10.10 -9.09 -1.99
N LEU A 333 8.87 -9.55 -1.89
CA LEU A 333 8.15 -10.20 -2.99
C LEU A 333 6.84 -9.47 -3.26
N ILE A 334 6.59 -9.14 -4.52
CA ILE A 334 5.34 -8.59 -5.01
C ILE A 334 4.75 -9.60 -5.98
N LEU A 335 3.49 -9.97 -5.76
CA LEU A 335 2.71 -10.78 -6.67
C LEU A 335 1.57 -9.92 -7.18
N SER A 336 1.53 -9.71 -8.49
CA SER A 336 0.64 -8.78 -9.16
C SER A 336 -0.13 -9.48 -10.29
N HIS A 337 -1.18 -8.84 -10.78
CA HIS A 337 -2.15 -9.41 -11.70
C HIS A 337 -2.70 -10.75 -11.17
N LEU A 338 -3.15 -10.75 -9.91
CA LEU A 338 -3.77 -11.94 -9.31
C LEU A 338 -5.12 -12.23 -9.99
N SER A 339 -5.20 -13.36 -10.67
CA SER A 339 -6.40 -13.85 -11.35
C SER A 339 -7.53 -14.24 -10.40
N PHE A 340 -7.18 -14.67 -9.19
CA PHE A 340 -8.14 -15.05 -8.16
C PHE A 340 -7.68 -14.60 -6.77
N VAL A 341 -8.60 -13.99 -6.03
CA VAL A 341 -8.39 -13.55 -4.64
C VAL A 341 -9.60 -13.98 -3.81
N PRO A 342 -9.49 -15.06 -3.00
CA PRO A 342 -10.62 -15.58 -2.22
C PRO A 342 -11.31 -14.51 -1.38
N ARG A 343 -10.52 -13.65 -0.73
CA ARG A 343 -11.03 -12.61 0.16
C ARG A 343 -11.92 -11.59 -0.54
N ILE A 344 -11.63 -11.25 -1.80
CA ILE A 344 -12.45 -10.31 -2.59
C ILE A 344 -13.76 -10.99 -2.99
N LYS A 345 -13.69 -12.26 -3.41
CA LYS A 345 -14.88 -13.05 -3.73
C LYS A 345 -15.85 -13.07 -2.53
N ASP A 346 -15.35 -13.35 -1.34
CA ASP A 346 -16.15 -13.39 -0.11
C ASP A 346 -16.87 -12.04 0.14
N PHE A 347 -16.16 -10.92 -0.02
CA PHE A 347 -16.77 -9.59 0.14
C PHE A 347 -17.84 -9.31 -0.92
N TYR A 348 -17.63 -9.72 -2.17
CA TYR A 348 -18.62 -9.51 -3.23
C TYR A 348 -19.88 -10.34 -3.03
N GLU A 349 -19.75 -11.60 -2.59
CA GLU A 349 -20.89 -12.46 -2.28
C GLU A 349 -21.71 -11.90 -1.12
N GLN A 350 -21.05 -11.56 0.01
CA GLN A 350 -21.72 -11.01 1.19
C GLN A 350 -22.36 -9.63 0.93
N ALA A 351 -21.70 -8.76 0.16
CA ALA A 351 -22.26 -7.45 -0.16
C ALA A 351 -23.47 -7.54 -1.09
N THR A 352 -23.53 -8.54 -1.97
CA THR A 352 -24.69 -8.78 -2.83
C THR A 352 -25.91 -9.15 -1.98
N GLN A 353 -25.73 -10.02 -0.99
CA GLN A 353 -26.78 -10.35 -0.03
C GLN A 353 -27.21 -9.12 0.78
N TYR A 354 -26.26 -8.37 1.33
CA TYR A 354 -26.57 -7.14 2.08
C TYR A 354 -27.38 -6.14 1.25
N ALA A 355 -27.00 -5.93 -0.02
CA ALA A 355 -27.69 -4.99 -0.90
C ALA A 355 -29.13 -5.41 -1.21
N GLN A 356 -29.41 -6.71 -1.33
CA GLN A 356 -30.76 -7.23 -1.51
C GLN A 356 -31.62 -7.02 -0.26
N GLU A 357 -31.07 -7.30 0.93
CA GLU A 357 -31.79 -7.17 2.20
C GLU A 357 -32.06 -5.69 2.59
N HIS A 358 -31.18 -4.77 2.18
CA HIS A 358 -31.20 -3.36 2.64
C HIS A 358 -31.48 -2.35 1.51
N GLN A 359 -32.01 -2.79 0.36
CA GLN A 359 -32.20 -1.94 -0.82
C GLN A 359 -32.98 -0.65 -0.50
N GLY A 360 -34.08 -0.75 0.25
CA GLY A 360 -34.90 0.41 0.62
C GLY A 360 -34.13 1.46 1.46
N GLN A 361 -33.30 1.00 2.40
CA GLN A 361 -32.47 1.90 3.24
C GLN A 361 -31.37 2.57 2.42
N ILE A 362 -30.76 1.84 1.48
CA ILE A 362 -29.74 2.38 0.57
C ILE A 362 -30.35 3.47 -0.32
N GLU A 363 -31.53 3.22 -0.90
CA GLU A 363 -32.24 4.22 -1.72
C GLU A 363 -32.66 5.44 -0.91
N GLU A 364 -33.19 5.26 0.30
CA GLU A 364 -33.54 6.36 1.19
C GLU A 364 -32.31 7.20 1.57
N THR A 365 -31.20 6.54 1.89
CA THR A 365 -29.92 7.20 2.19
C THR A 365 -29.47 8.05 1.00
N LYS A 366 -29.52 7.51 -0.22
CA LYS A 366 -29.19 8.26 -1.44
C LYS A 366 -30.10 9.47 -1.65
N LYS A 367 -31.41 9.32 -1.45
CA LYS A 367 -32.38 10.44 -1.56
C LYS A 367 -32.09 11.53 -0.54
N ARG A 368 -31.82 11.17 0.73
CA ARG A 368 -31.46 12.13 1.79
C ARG A 368 -30.18 12.87 1.46
N ILE A 369 -29.17 12.16 0.98
CA ILE A 369 -27.90 12.73 0.54
C ILE A 369 -28.12 13.73 -0.61
N GLN A 370 -28.93 13.36 -1.62
CA GLN A 370 -29.28 14.26 -2.72
C GLN A 370 -30.06 15.49 -2.24
N SER A 371 -31.06 15.32 -1.37
CA SER A 371 -31.83 16.45 -0.84
C SER A 371 -30.97 17.41 -0.03
N LEU A 372 -30.01 16.90 0.76
CA LEU A 372 -29.06 17.73 1.49
C LEU A 372 -28.16 18.52 0.52
N ALA A 373 -27.75 17.91 -0.58
CA ALA A 373 -26.96 18.55 -1.62
C ALA A 373 -27.74 19.67 -2.35
N GLU A 374 -29.03 19.46 -2.60
CA GLU A 374 -29.92 20.42 -3.26
C GLU A 374 -30.25 21.61 -2.34
N LEU A 375 -30.61 21.34 -1.09
CA LEU A 375 -30.89 22.39 -0.09
C LEU A 375 -29.68 23.32 0.13
N GLY A 376 -28.46 22.82 -0.04
CA GLY A 376 -27.24 23.64 0.06
C GLY A 376 -27.00 24.56 -1.14
N LYS A 377 -27.56 24.28 -2.31
CA LYS A 377 -27.38 25.09 -3.54
C LYS A 377 -28.30 26.31 -3.59
N ASP A 378 -29.47 26.21 -2.97
CA ASP A 378 -30.49 27.27 -2.99
C ASP A 378 -30.30 28.31 -1.86
N LEU A 379 -29.34 28.07 -0.96
CA LEU A 379 -28.97 29.06 0.05
C LEU A 379 -28.13 30.15 -0.61
N PRO A 380 -28.57 31.43 -0.58
CA PRO A 380 -27.75 32.52 -1.07
C PRO A 380 -26.45 32.56 -0.25
N THR A 381 -25.32 32.66 -0.95
CA THR A 381 -24.07 33.06 -0.31
C THR A 381 -24.27 34.46 0.25
N LEU A 382 -24.05 34.63 1.55
CA LEU A 382 -23.89 35.95 2.14
C LEU A 382 -22.53 36.48 1.71
N GLU A 383 -22.45 36.94 0.45
CA GLU A 383 -21.50 37.88 -0.15
C GLU A 383 -21.76 37.99 -1.66
#